data_AF-A0A0D3K313-F1
#
_entry.id   AF-A0A0D3K313-F1
#
_cell.length_a   1.000
_cell.length_b   1.000
_cell.length_c   1.000
_cell.angle_alpha   90.00
_cell.angle_beta   90.00
_cell.angle_gamma   90.00
#
_symmetry.space_group_name_H-M   'P 1'
#
loop_
_entity.id
_entity.type
_entity.pdbx_description
1 polymer ?
#
loop_
_entity_poly.entity_id
_entity_poly.type
_entity_poly.pdbx_seq_one_letter_code
_entity_poly.pdbx_strand_id
1 'polypeptide(L)'
;MRACASCGRSCRGTPRRGRYEGEEPASIVALARATDADGINGDTLYTIPEAFSDEGVAQGHRVALQPELGGSIASLGWTTLGWGEAGGWSSDALSASVAPAVDLFKWLTPRRMTTVCRRWDQDRNDALQHAWFNGIGYVAWENVWGIWNGITRRDGEALRRLQPLMKYLGESGYLSSEAWVPHAPTLQPASVFASRFPQSVRRGDGRRTAWTLVERANSEWPSTTPMLELDAAAYDGFLFWDLYNGVALSPAPSARREGAITLSVAMEARGFGCVLAIPADEPVVLDAFLRERVRATAAPLSTFDAVWRAARQMPVGPTLTSLEEWPFAPPDAKLVPATTSYHFKCEGTVIEPFEEERRAAFGIDVRFDFEPLATNEHEQRLPINSFYMDRTPVGMARYARYLRDTAYAPADARHFLREWPDWRRGRHPPGNETVPVTGVSLDEAREFCHWAGGRLPTSIEWQYAAQAGDPANRFPRSSRAPNSWGLVDLVGNVWEWTESEFADAHTRFALLRGGSFYQPVAASDFQNWYFGAIRQYANDGYTPGETAAQLDRHANMATAGVFSILLVAILATAHALANRARKK
;
A
#
# COMPACT_ATOMS: atom_id res chain seq x y z
N MET A 1 -33.66 -22.97 -12.61
CA MET A 1 -34.85 -22.29 -12.03
C MET A 1 -35.13 -22.86 -10.65
N ARG A 2 -34.78 -22.12 -9.58
CA ARG A 2 -35.31 -22.29 -8.22
C ARG A 2 -35.59 -20.89 -7.69
N ALA A 3 -36.80 -20.70 -7.15
CA ALA A 3 -37.35 -19.40 -6.78
C ALA A 3 -36.77 -18.89 -5.46
N CYS A 4 -36.47 -17.59 -5.39
CA CYS A 4 -36.22 -16.87 -4.14
C CYS A 4 -37.57 -16.52 -3.51
N ALA A 5 -37.89 -17.16 -2.38
CA ALA A 5 -39.11 -16.93 -1.62
C ALA A 5 -38.91 -15.76 -0.64
N SER A 6 -39.13 -14.52 -1.09
CA SER A 6 -39.33 -13.39 -0.14
C SER A 6 -39.94 -12.11 -0.72
N CYS A 7 -40.13 -11.94 -2.02
CA CYS A 7 -40.81 -10.75 -2.54
C CYS A 7 -41.71 -11.05 -3.74
N GLY A 8 -43.02 -11.17 -3.50
CA GLY A 8 -44.04 -11.40 -4.52
C GLY A 8 -44.30 -10.20 -5.44
N ARG A 9 -43.28 -9.69 -6.16
CA ARG A 9 -43.46 -8.70 -7.23
C ARG A 9 -42.78 -9.16 -8.51
N SER A 10 -43.52 -9.11 -9.61
CA SER A 10 -43.00 -9.35 -10.95
C SER A 10 -42.12 -8.16 -11.39
N CYS A 11 -40.81 -8.27 -11.23
CA CYS A 11 -39.88 -7.35 -11.85
C CYS A 11 -39.73 -7.72 -13.34
N ARG A 12 -40.59 -7.17 -14.21
CA ARG A 12 -40.23 -6.99 -15.64
C ARG A 12 -39.26 -5.82 -15.72
N GLY A 13 -38.00 -6.08 -15.42
CA GLY A 13 -36.90 -5.18 -15.68
C GLY A 13 -36.13 -5.69 -16.90
N THR A 14 -36.02 -4.87 -17.94
CA THR A 14 -34.95 -4.95 -18.94
C THR A 14 -33.62 -5.28 -18.25
N PRO A 15 -32.77 -6.17 -18.80
CA PRO A 15 -31.53 -6.55 -18.16
C PRO A 15 -30.63 -5.31 -18.05
N ARG A 16 -30.61 -4.70 -16.86
CA ARG A 16 -29.55 -3.79 -16.48
C ARG A 16 -28.29 -4.63 -16.42
N ARG A 17 -27.48 -4.55 -17.48
CA ARG A 17 -26.10 -4.99 -17.49
C ARG A 17 -25.40 -4.31 -16.31
N GLY A 18 -25.28 -5.02 -15.20
CA GLY A 18 -24.29 -4.70 -14.19
C GLY A 18 -22.93 -4.92 -14.83
N ARG A 19 -22.25 -3.83 -15.20
CA ARG A 19 -20.87 -3.87 -15.69
C ARG A 19 -19.94 -4.29 -14.55
N TYR A 20 -19.79 -5.60 -14.38
CA TYR A 20 -18.47 -6.20 -14.21
C TYR A 20 -18.05 -6.76 -15.59
N GLU A 21 -18.03 -5.90 -16.62
CA GLU A 21 -17.52 -6.24 -17.97
C GLU A 21 -15.97 -6.11 -18.07
N GLY A 22 -15.28 -6.03 -16.93
CA GLY A 22 -13.84 -6.26 -16.80
C GLY A 22 -13.66 -6.90 -15.43
N GLU A 23 -13.41 -8.19 -15.30
CA GLU A 23 -12.48 -8.99 -16.07
C GLU A 23 -13.03 -10.41 -16.23
N GLU A 24 -13.41 -10.83 -17.45
CA GLU A 24 -13.70 -12.24 -17.66
C GLU A 24 -12.43 -13.06 -17.35
N PRO A 25 -12.53 -14.19 -16.62
CA PRO A 25 -11.38 -15.04 -16.30
C PRO A 25 -10.45 -15.28 -17.50
N ALA A 26 -11.03 -15.41 -18.70
CA ALA A 26 -10.30 -15.56 -19.96
C ALA A 26 -9.35 -14.41 -20.26
N SER A 27 -9.77 -13.18 -20.02
CA SER A 27 -8.96 -11.98 -20.28
C SER A 27 -7.79 -11.88 -19.30
N ILE A 28 -7.99 -12.24 -18.03
CA ILE A 28 -6.93 -12.15 -17.02
C ILE A 28 -5.94 -13.28 -17.12
N VAL A 29 -6.39 -14.50 -17.42
CA VAL A 29 -5.50 -15.60 -17.75
C VAL A 29 -4.68 -15.27 -19.00
N ALA A 30 -5.30 -14.68 -20.02
CA ALA A 30 -4.59 -14.23 -21.22
C ALA A 30 -3.57 -13.13 -20.91
N LEU A 31 -3.90 -12.19 -20.01
CA LEU A 31 -2.98 -11.16 -19.53
C LEU A 31 -1.80 -11.78 -18.79
N ALA A 32 -2.05 -12.68 -17.83
CA ALA A 32 -1.02 -13.38 -17.07
C ALA A 32 -0.06 -14.12 -18.03
N ARG A 33 -0.60 -14.79 -19.05
CA ARG A 33 0.21 -15.42 -20.10
C ARG A 33 1.02 -14.42 -20.90
N ALA A 34 0.41 -13.31 -21.30
CA ALA A 34 1.07 -12.27 -22.10
C ALA A 34 2.21 -11.56 -21.34
N THR A 35 2.11 -11.48 -20.02
CA THR A 35 3.13 -10.88 -19.14
C THR A 35 4.09 -11.89 -18.53
N ASP A 36 3.96 -13.18 -18.86
CA ASP A 36 4.72 -14.29 -18.25
C ASP A 36 4.58 -14.32 -16.70
N ALA A 37 3.39 -13.94 -16.22
CA ALA A 37 3.06 -14.01 -14.80
C ALA A 37 2.64 -15.44 -14.42
N ASP A 38 3.19 -15.92 -13.30
CA ASP A 38 2.87 -17.23 -12.74
C ASP A 38 1.45 -17.32 -12.17
N GLY A 39 0.80 -16.17 -11.89
CA GLY A 39 -0.44 -16.17 -11.13
C GLY A 39 -1.07 -14.79 -10.91
N ILE A 40 -2.12 -14.80 -10.08
CA ILE A 40 -2.98 -13.65 -9.79
C ILE A 40 -3.02 -13.47 -8.27
N ASN A 41 -2.66 -12.27 -7.82
CA ASN A 41 -2.86 -11.83 -6.43
C ASN A 41 -4.23 -11.15 -6.32
N GLY A 42 -5.11 -11.73 -5.50
CA GLY A 42 -6.47 -11.23 -5.25
C GLY A 42 -6.53 -10.32 -4.03
N ASP A 43 -5.90 -9.15 -4.09
CA ASP A 43 -6.04 -8.10 -3.08
C ASP A 43 -7.51 -7.71 -2.94
N THR A 44 -8.01 -7.60 -1.69
CA THR A 44 -9.43 -7.41 -1.34
C THR A 44 -10.38 -8.55 -1.73
N LEU A 45 -9.87 -9.62 -2.34
CA LEU A 45 -10.65 -10.80 -2.72
C LEU A 45 -10.45 -11.92 -1.70
N TYR A 46 -11.42 -12.06 -0.79
CA TYR A 46 -11.44 -13.17 0.16
C TYR A 46 -11.37 -14.53 -0.53
N THR A 47 -11.93 -14.67 -1.74
CA THR A 47 -11.80 -15.86 -2.59
C THR A 47 -11.65 -15.46 -4.04
N ILE A 48 -10.82 -16.18 -4.79
CA ILE A 48 -10.79 -16.08 -6.26
C ILE A 48 -11.69 -17.20 -6.83
N PRO A 49 -12.63 -16.91 -7.75
CA PRO A 49 -13.51 -17.93 -8.33
C PRO A 49 -12.75 -19.06 -9.06
N GLU A 50 -13.28 -20.29 -8.98
CA GLU A 50 -12.72 -21.48 -9.65
C GLU A 50 -12.55 -21.30 -11.17
N ALA A 51 -13.43 -20.50 -11.80
CA ALA A 51 -13.39 -20.20 -13.23
C ALA A 51 -12.03 -19.67 -13.71
N PHE A 52 -11.24 -18.99 -12.87
CA PHE A 52 -9.89 -18.55 -13.23
C PHE A 52 -8.91 -19.74 -13.38
N SER A 53 -9.04 -20.76 -12.53
CA SER A 53 -8.25 -21.99 -12.63
C SER A 53 -8.66 -22.79 -13.85
N ASP A 54 -9.96 -22.98 -14.07
CA ASP A 54 -10.50 -23.70 -15.23
C ASP A 54 -10.04 -23.09 -16.55
N GLU A 55 -10.08 -21.77 -16.62
CA GLU A 55 -9.64 -21.03 -17.79
C GLU A 55 -8.13 -21.10 -18.01
N GLY A 56 -7.34 -21.07 -16.92
CA GLY A 56 -5.91 -21.34 -16.97
C GLY A 56 -5.60 -22.70 -17.59
N VAL A 57 -6.35 -23.73 -17.22
CA VAL A 57 -6.24 -25.06 -17.83
C VAL A 57 -6.66 -25.03 -19.30
N ALA A 58 -7.78 -24.40 -19.63
CA ALA A 58 -8.30 -24.32 -21.00
C ALA A 58 -7.34 -23.61 -21.96
N GLN A 59 -6.66 -22.56 -21.50
CA GLN A 59 -5.68 -21.82 -22.29
C GLN A 59 -4.26 -22.43 -22.29
N GLY A 60 -4.05 -23.52 -21.56
CA GLY A 60 -2.74 -24.14 -21.40
C GLY A 60 -1.75 -23.30 -20.57
N HIS A 61 -2.25 -22.37 -19.77
CA HIS A 61 -1.46 -21.49 -18.88
C HIS A 61 -2.05 -21.55 -17.46
N ARG A 62 -1.59 -22.51 -16.65
CA ARG A 62 -2.06 -22.64 -15.27
C ARG A 62 -1.60 -21.44 -14.46
N VAL A 63 -2.55 -20.76 -13.82
CA VAL A 63 -2.29 -19.60 -12.96
C VAL A 63 -2.32 -20.00 -11.48
N ALA A 64 -1.34 -19.53 -10.71
CA ALA A 64 -1.36 -19.62 -9.27
C ALA A 64 -2.32 -18.56 -8.70
N LEU A 65 -3.32 -18.99 -7.93
CA LEU A 65 -4.34 -18.10 -7.38
C LEU A 65 -4.06 -17.81 -5.91
N GLN A 66 -3.89 -16.53 -5.57
CA GLN A 66 -3.53 -16.07 -4.23
C GLN A 66 -4.60 -15.10 -3.68
N PRO A 67 -5.70 -15.61 -3.06
CA PRO A 67 -6.70 -14.76 -2.40
C PRO A 67 -6.15 -14.10 -1.13
N GLU A 68 -6.72 -12.94 -0.78
CA GLU A 68 -6.50 -12.32 0.54
C GLU A 68 -7.20 -13.13 1.65
N LEU A 69 -6.62 -13.11 2.85
CA LEU A 69 -6.97 -13.91 4.02
C LEU A 69 -6.96 -15.43 3.78
N GLY A 70 -6.31 -15.86 2.70
CA GLY A 70 -6.13 -17.27 2.39
C GLY A 70 -7.40 -17.98 1.93
N GLY A 71 -8.45 -17.33 1.43
CA GLY A 71 -9.55 -18.09 0.84
C GLY A 71 -10.52 -18.71 1.85
N SER A 72 -11.34 -19.63 1.34
CA SER A 72 -12.19 -20.52 2.13
C SER A 72 -11.70 -21.97 2.01
N ILE A 73 -12.17 -22.84 2.91
CA ILE A 73 -11.90 -24.30 2.83
C ILE A 73 -12.33 -24.85 1.46
N ALA A 74 -13.47 -24.40 0.92
CA ALA A 74 -13.95 -24.84 -0.39
C ALA A 74 -12.97 -24.49 -1.52
N SER A 75 -12.30 -23.33 -1.43
CA SER A 75 -11.35 -22.87 -2.45
C SER A 75 -9.99 -23.56 -2.46
N LEU A 76 -9.70 -24.43 -1.48
CA LEU A 76 -8.41 -25.14 -1.41
C LEU A 76 -8.15 -26.05 -2.62
N GLY A 77 -9.19 -26.46 -3.35
CA GLY A 77 -9.07 -27.27 -4.56
C GLY A 77 -8.38 -26.56 -5.72
N TRP A 78 -8.49 -25.23 -5.80
CA TRP A 78 -7.98 -24.43 -6.92
C TRP A 78 -7.09 -23.24 -6.50
N THR A 79 -6.97 -22.95 -5.20
CA THR A 79 -6.07 -21.90 -4.67
C THR A 79 -4.91 -22.52 -3.89
N THR A 80 -3.74 -22.58 -4.52
CA THR A 80 -2.52 -23.12 -3.90
C THR A 80 -1.71 -22.08 -3.14
N LEU A 81 -2.08 -20.81 -3.24
CA LEU A 81 -1.47 -19.70 -2.51
C LEU A 81 -2.50 -19.02 -1.62
N GLY A 82 -2.03 -18.14 -0.74
CA GLY A 82 -2.86 -17.20 0.01
C GLY A 82 -2.00 -16.06 0.51
N TRP A 83 -2.60 -14.94 0.90
CA TRP A 83 -1.87 -13.87 1.57
C TRP A 83 -2.76 -13.10 2.55
N GLY A 84 -2.20 -12.31 3.46
CA GLY A 84 -2.97 -11.37 4.27
C GLY A 84 -2.46 -11.21 5.72
N GLU A 85 -3.24 -10.48 6.53
CA GLU A 85 -2.92 -10.22 7.94
C GLU A 85 -2.96 -11.50 8.79
N ALA A 86 -1.80 -11.88 9.34
CA ALA A 86 -1.70 -13.05 10.21
C ALA A 86 -2.44 -12.82 11.52
N GLY A 87 -3.37 -13.74 11.83
CA GLY A 87 -4.22 -13.63 13.02
C GLY A 87 -5.35 -12.61 12.88
N GLY A 88 -5.59 -12.09 11.69
CA GLY A 88 -6.59 -11.06 11.43
C GLY A 88 -6.17 -9.68 11.94
N TRP A 89 -7.15 -8.79 12.12
CA TRP A 89 -6.92 -7.37 12.44
C TRP A 89 -6.58 -7.09 13.91
N SER A 90 -6.55 -8.10 14.77
CA SER A 90 -6.19 -7.91 16.18
C SER A 90 -4.69 -7.70 16.34
N SER A 91 -4.32 -6.71 17.16
CA SER A 91 -2.93 -6.35 17.48
C SER A 91 -2.13 -7.51 18.06
N ASP A 92 -2.78 -8.35 18.86
CA ASP A 92 -2.11 -9.33 19.71
C ASP A 92 -2.28 -10.76 19.17
N ALA A 93 -2.85 -10.92 17.98
CA ALA A 93 -3.27 -12.24 17.50
C ALA A 93 -2.14 -13.27 17.45
N LEU A 94 -0.91 -12.85 17.15
CA LEU A 94 0.27 -13.72 17.14
C LEU A 94 1.02 -13.78 18.48
N SER A 95 0.83 -12.80 19.36
CA SER A 95 1.49 -12.69 20.66
C SER A 95 0.62 -13.19 21.82
N ALA A 96 -0.67 -13.46 21.59
CA ALA A 96 -1.64 -13.92 22.59
C ALA A 96 -1.27 -15.26 23.25
N SER A 97 -0.36 -16.03 22.66
CA SER A 97 0.14 -17.29 23.20
C SER A 97 1.65 -17.35 23.02
N VAL A 98 2.34 -17.98 23.99
CA VAL A 98 3.76 -18.31 23.85
C VAL A 98 3.96 -19.36 22.75
N ALA A 99 3.05 -20.34 22.64
CA ALA A 99 3.07 -21.32 21.57
C ALA A 99 2.63 -20.69 20.24
N PRO A 100 3.42 -20.77 19.15
CA PRO A 100 3.03 -20.24 17.85
C PRO A 100 1.76 -20.89 17.32
N ALA A 101 0.87 -20.10 16.72
CA ALA A 101 -0.30 -20.64 16.03
C ALA A 101 0.09 -21.40 14.75
N VAL A 102 -0.69 -22.44 14.42
CA VAL A 102 -0.54 -23.24 13.20
C VAL A 102 -1.41 -22.64 12.09
N ASP A 103 -0.85 -22.43 10.90
CA ASP A 103 -1.61 -22.03 9.72
C ASP A 103 -2.56 -23.15 9.30
N LEU A 104 -3.87 -22.90 9.45
CA LEU A 104 -4.92 -23.88 9.21
C LEU A 104 -4.90 -24.42 7.76
N PHE A 105 -4.73 -23.55 6.78
CA PHE A 105 -4.83 -23.94 5.38
C PHE A 105 -3.60 -24.69 4.89
N LYS A 106 -2.42 -24.29 5.36
CA LYS A 106 -1.19 -25.05 5.23
C LYS A 106 -1.33 -26.42 5.85
N TRP A 107 -1.93 -26.52 7.04
CA TRP A 107 -2.08 -27.81 7.72
C TRP A 107 -3.04 -28.75 6.99
N LEU A 108 -4.17 -28.23 6.50
CA LEU A 108 -5.11 -29.00 5.68
C LEU A 108 -4.54 -29.37 4.31
N THR A 109 -3.68 -28.55 3.74
CA THR A 109 -3.05 -28.79 2.44
C THR A 109 -1.58 -28.38 2.50
N PRO A 110 -0.66 -29.27 2.93
CA PRO A 110 0.75 -28.92 3.19
C PRO A 110 1.52 -28.38 1.99
N ARG A 111 1.01 -28.53 0.77
CA ARG A 111 1.61 -27.92 -0.43
C ARG A 111 1.24 -26.46 -0.63
N ARG A 112 0.22 -25.97 0.08
CA ARG A 112 -0.21 -24.59 0.01
C ARG A 112 0.89 -23.66 0.54
N MET A 113 1.03 -22.48 -0.04
CA MET A 113 1.89 -21.42 0.50
C MET A 113 1.06 -20.19 0.82
N THR A 114 0.80 -19.97 2.11
CA THR A 114 0.31 -18.68 2.60
C THR A 114 1.48 -17.71 2.68
N THR A 115 1.27 -16.43 2.40
CA THR A 115 2.27 -15.38 2.64
C THR A 115 1.67 -14.34 3.56
N VAL A 116 2.11 -14.31 4.81
CA VAL A 116 1.50 -13.47 5.83
C VAL A 116 2.15 -12.09 5.91
N CYS A 117 1.39 -11.09 6.33
CA CYS A 117 1.90 -9.80 6.78
C CYS A 117 1.40 -9.50 8.19
N ARG A 118 2.09 -8.55 8.84
CA ARG A 118 1.56 -7.76 9.95
C ARG A 118 1.92 -6.30 9.69
N ARG A 119 1.21 -5.70 8.73
CA ARG A 119 1.62 -4.46 8.06
C ARG A 119 1.64 -3.25 9.00
N TRP A 120 0.86 -3.32 10.09
CA TRP A 120 0.72 -2.26 11.09
C TRP A 120 1.44 -2.53 12.41
N ASP A 121 2.09 -3.68 12.59
CA ASP A 121 2.92 -3.86 13.78
C ASP A 121 4.15 -2.94 13.71
N GLN A 122 4.84 -2.71 14.83
CA GLN A 122 6.12 -1.98 14.86
C GLN A 122 7.30 -2.93 15.07
N ASP A 123 7.07 -4.04 15.77
CA ASP A 123 7.95 -5.20 15.91
C ASP A 123 7.45 -6.31 14.97
N ARG A 124 8.26 -6.78 14.03
CA ARG A 124 7.88 -7.84 13.07
C ARG A 124 8.26 -9.24 13.53
N ASN A 125 8.92 -9.38 14.68
CA ASN A 125 9.51 -10.64 15.09
C ASN A 125 8.47 -11.76 15.20
N ASP A 126 7.29 -11.49 15.78
CA ASP A 126 6.25 -12.51 15.93
C ASP A 126 5.69 -12.97 14.58
N ALA A 127 5.55 -12.05 13.61
CA ALA A 127 5.12 -12.39 12.25
C ALA A 127 6.19 -13.20 11.50
N LEU A 128 7.46 -12.84 11.65
CA LEU A 128 8.58 -13.59 11.08
C LEU A 128 8.68 -14.99 11.70
N GLN A 129 8.51 -15.11 13.02
CA GLN A 129 8.48 -16.38 13.72
C GLN A 129 7.27 -17.23 13.33
N HIS A 130 6.10 -16.63 13.15
CA HIS A 130 4.92 -17.34 12.67
C HIS A 130 5.12 -17.88 11.25
N ALA A 131 5.70 -17.07 10.36
CA ALA A 131 6.02 -17.49 9.00
C ALA A 131 7.04 -18.64 8.99
N TRP A 132 8.13 -18.49 9.76
CA TRP A 132 9.19 -19.49 9.88
C TRP A 132 8.74 -20.80 10.51
N PHE A 133 7.96 -20.72 11.59
CA PHE A 133 7.41 -21.88 12.29
C PHE A 133 6.48 -22.69 11.37
N ASN A 134 5.64 -22.02 10.58
CA ASN A 134 4.70 -22.71 9.69
C ASN A 134 5.29 -23.10 8.33
N GLY A 135 6.51 -22.67 8.01
CA GLY A 135 7.09 -22.88 6.68
C GLY A 135 6.28 -22.18 5.58
N ILE A 136 5.75 -20.99 5.90
CA ILE A 136 4.94 -20.15 5.01
C ILE A 136 5.71 -18.85 4.69
N GLY A 137 5.26 -18.08 3.71
CA GLY A 137 5.91 -16.84 3.30
C GLY A 137 5.63 -15.65 4.21
N TYR A 138 6.42 -14.57 4.05
CA TYR A 138 6.21 -13.27 4.68
C TYR A 138 6.20 -12.15 3.62
N VAL A 139 5.24 -11.24 3.69
CA VAL A 139 5.20 -10.02 2.88
C VAL A 139 5.83 -8.89 3.69
N ALA A 140 6.98 -8.40 3.22
CA ALA A 140 7.60 -7.19 3.76
C ALA A 140 6.87 -5.97 3.22
N TRP A 141 5.92 -5.45 4.02
CA TRP A 141 5.09 -4.31 3.64
C TRP A 141 5.43 -3.09 4.50
N GLU A 142 6.18 -2.16 3.93
CA GLU A 142 6.62 -0.93 4.62
C GLU A 142 5.83 0.30 4.22
N ASN A 143 5.42 0.42 2.95
CA ASN A 143 4.57 1.50 2.48
C ASN A 143 3.10 1.04 2.43
N VAL A 144 2.35 1.36 3.47
CA VAL A 144 0.94 0.99 3.62
C VAL A 144 0.08 2.18 3.19
N TRP A 145 -0.46 2.15 1.98
CA TRP A 145 -1.33 3.20 1.44
C TRP A 145 -0.71 4.62 1.41
N GLY A 146 0.61 4.72 1.22
CA GLY A 146 1.34 5.98 1.28
C GLY A 146 1.87 6.33 2.68
N ILE A 147 1.56 5.53 3.70
CA ILE A 147 2.06 5.68 5.06
C ILE A 147 3.28 4.78 5.25
N TRP A 148 4.41 5.34 5.68
CA TRP A 148 5.64 4.58 5.87
C TRP A 148 5.72 3.96 7.28
N ASN A 149 5.52 2.65 7.36
CA ASN A 149 5.76 1.81 8.53
C ASN A 149 6.99 0.91 8.31
N GLY A 150 8.18 1.50 8.41
CA GLY A 150 9.45 0.83 8.13
C GLY A 150 9.76 -0.34 9.07
N ILE A 151 10.40 -1.38 8.53
CA ILE A 151 10.93 -2.51 9.29
C ILE A 151 12.19 -2.05 10.05
N THR A 152 12.29 -2.42 11.33
CA THR A 152 13.44 -2.06 12.17
C THR A 152 14.73 -2.69 11.66
N ARG A 153 15.89 -2.16 12.06
CA ARG A 153 17.18 -2.72 11.62
C ARG A 153 17.34 -4.16 12.10
N ARG A 154 16.89 -4.47 13.32
CA ARG A 154 16.86 -5.82 13.87
C ARG A 154 15.98 -6.77 13.05
N ASP A 155 14.73 -6.37 12.77
CA ASP A 155 13.80 -7.24 12.06
C ASP A 155 14.18 -7.42 10.59
N GLY A 156 14.73 -6.38 9.97
CA GLY A 156 15.29 -6.45 8.63
C GLY A 156 16.49 -7.40 8.56
N GLU A 157 17.32 -7.43 9.60
CA GLU A 157 18.40 -8.41 9.72
C GLU A 157 17.86 -9.84 9.90
N ALA A 158 16.86 -10.04 10.76
CA ALA A 158 16.20 -11.33 10.91
C ALA A 158 15.61 -11.83 9.57
N LEU A 159 14.93 -10.95 8.82
CA LEU A 159 14.40 -11.29 7.51
C LEU A 159 15.50 -11.65 6.50
N ARG A 160 16.63 -10.92 6.47
CA ARG A 160 17.80 -11.27 5.62
C ARG A 160 18.40 -12.62 5.98
N ARG A 161 18.39 -13.01 7.26
CA ARG A 161 18.84 -14.34 7.70
C ARG A 161 17.86 -15.43 7.30
N LEU A 162 16.56 -15.20 7.46
CA LEU A 162 15.52 -16.20 7.16
C LEU A 162 15.31 -16.42 5.66
N GLN A 163 15.33 -15.37 4.84
CA GLN A 163 15.00 -15.45 3.41
C GLN A 163 15.77 -16.56 2.66
N PRO A 164 17.12 -16.66 2.71
CA PRO A 164 17.84 -17.71 2.00
C PRO A 164 17.56 -19.11 2.55
N LEU A 165 17.28 -19.25 3.85
CA LEU A 165 16.84 -20.52 4.44
C LEU A 165 15.47 -20.93 3.89
N MET A 166 14.52 -20.01 3.85
CA MET A 166 13.18 -20.27 3.31
C MET A 166 13.24 -20.66 1.83
N LYS A 167 14.08 -19.99 1.04
CA LYS A 167 14.33 -20.36 -0.36
C LYS A 167 14.92 -21.75 -0.49
N TYR A 168 16.03 -22.04 0.22
CA TYR A 168 16.66 -23.36 0.20
C TYR A 168 15.68 -24.48 0.62
N LEU A 169 14.95 -24.28 1.72
CA LEU A 169 14.01 -25.28 2.22
C LEU A 169 12.78 -25.44 1.31
N GLY A 170 12.31 -24.35 0.69
CA GLY A 170 11.20 -24.35 -0.25
C GLY A 170 11.54 -25.06 -1.56
N GLU A 171 12.66 -24.68 -2.18
CA GLU A 171 13.15 -25.27 -3.44
C GLU A 171 13.48 -26.76 -3.29
N SER A 172 14.06 -27.13 -2.14
CA SER A 172 14.38 -28.53 -1.82
C SER A 172 13.16 -29.36 -1.38
N GLY A 173 11.96 -28.77 -1.31
CA GLY A 173 10.71 -29.47 -1.04
C GLY A 173 10.43 -29.81 0.42
N TYR A 174 11.13 -29.19 1.38
CA TYR A 174 10.85 -29.35 2.81
C TYR A 174 9.58 -28.57 3.19
N LEU A 175 9.49 -27.30 2.81
CA LEU A 175 8.37 -26.45 3.25
C LEU A 175 7.03 -26.85 2.61
N SER A 176 7.02 -27.64 1.53
CA SER A 176 5.81 -28.17 0.90
C SER A 176 5.54 -29.64 1.23
N SER A 177 6.19 -30.17 2.27
CA SER A 177 6.14 -31.58 2.65
C SER A 177 4.76 -32.02 3.09
N GLU A 178 4.30 -33.14 2.53
CA GLU A 178 3.08 -33.83 2.95
C GLU A 178 3.15 -34.37 4.37
N ALA A 179 4.36 -34.52 4.92
CA ALA A 179 4.61 -35.06 6.25
C ALA A 179 5.03 -33.99 7.27
N TRP A 180 4.73 -32.72 7.00
CA TRP A 180 4.95 -31.62 7.95
C TRP A 180 4.24 -31.88 9.28
N VAL A 181 4.97 -31.71 10.38
CA VAL A 181 4.45 -31.82 11.74
C VAL A 181 4.80 -30.54 12.50
N PRO A 182 3.82 -29.63 12.73
CA PRO A 182 4.03 -28.50 13.65
C PRO A 182 4.11 -28.98 15.10
N HIS A 183 4.75 -28.19 15.96
CA HIS A 183 4.98 -28.52 17.37
C HIS A 183 5.69 -29.87 17.57
N ALA A 184 6.70 -30.13 16.75
CA ALA A 184 7.64 -31.21 17.02
C ALA A 184 8.25 -31.02 18.43
N PRO A 185 8.31 -32.07 19.26
CA PRO A 185 8.75 -31.93 20.65
C PRO A 185 10.16 -31.33 20.77
N THR A 186 10.31 -30.40 21.71
CA THR A 186 11.58 -29.78 22.08
C THR A 186 11.90 -30.08 23.55
N LEU A 187 13.17 -29.98 23.92
CA LEU A 187 13.63 -30.17 25.30
C LEU A 187 13.43 -28.91 26.17
N GLN A 188 13.11 -27.77 25.56
CA GLN A 188 12.78 -26.49 26.20
C GLN A 188 11.33 -26.04 25.87
N PRO A 189 10.30 -26.84 26.20
CA PRO A 189 8.94 -26.66 25.68
C PRO A 189 8.22 -25.42 26.21
N ALA A 190 8.78 -24.75 27.23
CA ALA A 190 8.23 -23.51 27.76
C ALA A 190 8.44 -22.30 26.84
N SER A 191 9.44 -22.35 25.94
CA SER A 191 9.80 -21.21 25.09
C SER A 191 10.27 -21.58 23.68
N VAL A 192 10.88 -22.74 23.48
CA VAL A 192 11.37 -23.18 22.17
C VAL A 192 10.32 -24.07 21.50
N PHE A 193 9.90 -23.68 20.31
CA PHE A 193 8.95 -24.46 19.50
C PHE A 193 9.57 -24.83 18.17
N ALA A 194 9.30 -26.05 17.71
CA ALA A 194 9.84 -26.56 16.46
C ALA A 194 8.74 -27.08 15.53
N SER A 195 8.99 -26.99 14.23
CA SER A 195 8.23 -27.69 13.19
C SER A 195 9.15 -28.63 12.45
N ARG A 196 8.70 -29.89 12.26
CA ARG A 196 9.44 -30.91 11.52
C ARG A 196 8.95 -30.98 10.08
N PHE A 197 9.87 -30.86 9.14
CA PHE A 197 9.64 -30.94 7.71
C PHE A 197 10.51 -32.05 7.11
N PRO A 198 10.01 -33.29 7.02
CA PRO A 198 10.63 -34.31 6.16
C PRO A 198 10.63 -33.80 4.72
N GLN A 199 11.63 -34.15 3.89
CA GLN A 199 11.62 -33.74 2.49
C GLN A 199 10.41 -34.33 1.77
N SER A 200 9.74 -33.56 0.91
CA SER A 200 8.65 -34.11 0.10
C SER A 200 9.17 -35.22 -0.81
N VAL A 201 8.48 -36.36 -0.80
CA VAL A 201 8.72 -37.49 -1.72
C VAL A 201 8.48 -37.14 -3.19
N ARG A 202 7.88 -35.97 -3.47
CA ARG A 202 7.70 -35.45 -4.83
C ARG A 202 8.91 -34.70 -5.35
N ARG A 203 9.81 -34.25 -4.47
CA ARG A 203 11.01 -33.47 -4.80
C ARG A 203 12.31 -34.15 -4.33
N GLY A 204 12.21 -35.28 -3.63
CA GLY A 204 13.33 -36.08 -3.15
C GLY A 204 12.87 -37.48 -2.75
N ASP A 205 13.68 -38.20 -1.98
CA ASP A 205 13.41 -39.58 -1.54
C ASP A 205 12.72 -39.65 -0.16
N GLY A 206 12.52 -38.50 0.49
CA GLY A 206 11.87 -38.39 1.79
C GLY A 206 12.74 -38.78 2.99
N ARG A 207 14.03 -39.11 2.79
CA ARG A 207 14.94 -39.51 3.87
C ARG A 207 15.44 -38.31 4.67
N ARG A 208 15.63 -37.16 4.01
CA ARG A 208 16.12 -35.93 4.64
C ARG A 208 15.04 -35.28 5.50
N THR A 209 15.44 -34.64 6.59
CA THR A 209 14.50 -33.91 7.46
C THR A 209 15.08 -32.58 7.90
N ALA A 210 14.28 -31.52 7.83
CA ALA A 210 14.58 -30.23 8.41
C ALA A 210 13.69 -29.96 9.62
N TRP A 211 14.19 -29.20 10.59
CA TRP A 211 13.41 -28.62 11.68
C TRP A 211 13.59 -27.12 11.65
N THR A 212 12.49 -26.37 11.66
CA THR A 212 12.53 -24.94 11.98
C THR A 212 12.30 -24.78 13.47
N LEU A 213 13.02 -23.87 14.11
CA LEU A 213 12.88 -23.56 15.53
C LEU A 213 12.65 -22.06 15.72
N VAL A 214 11.85 -21.71 16.73
CA VAL A 214 11.66 -20.35 17.21
C VAL A 214 11.79 -20.33 18.74
N GLU A 215 12.49 -19.33 19.27
CA GLU A 215 12.54 -19.05 20.70
C GLU A 215 11.55 -17.92 20.99
N ARG A 216 10.50 -18.22 21.75
CA ARG A 216 9.34 -17.35 21.95
C ARG A 216 9.41 -16.51 23.23
N ALA A 217 10.40 -16.78 24.09
CA ALA A 217 10.71 -15.94 25.23
C ALA A 217 11.96 -15.10 24.96
N ASN A 218 12.40 -14.38 25.99
CA ASN A 218 13.62 -13.57 25.95
C ASN A 218 14.85 -14.35 26.46
N SER A 219 14.87 -15.67 26.27
CA SER A 219 15.95 -16.53 26.74
C SER A 219 17.02 -16.71 25.65
N GLU A 220 18.29 -16.65 26.04
CA GLU A 220 19.41 -17.03 25.18
C GLU A 220 19.88 -18.44 25.54
N TRP A 221 20.16 -19.23 24.51
CA TRP A 221 20.57 -20.62 24.66
C TRP A 221 21.92 -20.87 23.99
N PRO A 222 22.94 -21.33 24.73
CA PRO A 222 24.23 -21.64 24.15
C PRO A 222 24.18 -22.90 23.28
N SER A 223 25.17 -23.07 22.40
CA SER A 223 25.30 -24.24 21.51
C SER A 223 25.44 -25.58 22.24
N THR A 224 25.65 -25.58 23.55
CA THR A 224 25.73 -26.77 24.38
C THR A 224 24.37 -27.26 24.86
N THR A 225 23.33 -26.43 24.80
CA THR A 225 22.00 -26.77 25.33
C THR A 225 21.24 -27.67 24.36
N PRO A 226 20.83 -28.89 24.80
CA PRO A 226 19.99 -29.78 23.99
C PRO A 226 18.63 -29.16 23.68
N MET A 227 18.26 -29.15 22.39
CA MET A 227 16.98 -28.60 21.89
C MET A 227 16.05 -29.68 21.35
N LEU A 228 16.58 -30.61 20.56
CA LEU A 228 15.82 -31.69 19.95
C LEU A 228 16.25 -33.03 20.55
N GLU A 229 15.31 -33.95 20.70
CA GLU A 229 15.54 -35.35 21.05
C GLU A 229 14.96 -36.25 19.97
N LEU A 230 15.81 -37.06 19.33
CA LEU A 230 15.47 -37.91 18.19
C LEU A 230 15.70 -39.39 18.52
N ASP A 231 14.98 -40.28 17.87
CA ASP A 231 15.26 -41.73 17.93
C ASP A 231 16.58 -42.02 17.20
N ALA A 232 17.56 -42.61 17.89
CA ALA A 232 18.87 -42.89 17.31
C ALA A 232 18.77 -43.86 16.12
N ALA A 233 17.90 -44.86 16.20
CA ALA A 233 17.77 -45.87 15.16
C ALA A 233 17.20 -45.29 13.86
N ALA A 234 16.32 -44.28 13.96
CA ALA A 234 15.72 -43.63 12.81
C ALA A 234 16.69 -42.72 12.02
N TYR A 235 17.80 -42.32 12.65
CA TYR A 235 18.80 -41.43 12.06
C TYR A 235 20.22 -42.03 12.10
N ASP A 236 20.33 -43.36 12.11
CA ASP A 236 21.61 -44.03 11.96
C ASP A 236 22.24 -43.70 10.60
N GLY A 237 23.52 -43.36 10.59
CA GLY A 237 24.22 -42.90 9.38
C GLY A 237 23.79 -41.53 8.85
N PHE A 238 23.15 -40.67 9.66
CA PHE A 238 22.86 -39.29 9.28
C PHE A 238 23.91 -38.29 9.78
N LEU A 239 24.08 -37.23 9.01
CA LEU A 239 24.82 -36.03 9.36
C LEU A 239 23.84 -34.91 9.69
N PHE A 240 24.22 -34.04 10.63
CA PHE A 240 23.37 -32.97 11.13
C PHE A 240 24.06 -31.61 11.02
N TRP A 241 23.29 -30.59 10.66
CA TRP A 241 23.76 -29.20 10.60
C TRP A 241 22.74 -28.26 11.22
N ASP A 242 23.22 -27.24 11.89
CA ASP A 242 22.48 -26.02 12.16
C ASP A 242 22.65 -25.10 10.94
N LEU A 243 21.63 -25.09 10.09
CA LEU A 243 21.62 -24.24 8.90
C LEU A 243 21.48 -22.76 9.22
N TYR A 244 20.93 -22.40 10.39
CA TYR A 244 20.79 -20.98 10.74
C TYR A 244 22.15 -20.38 11.07
N ASN A 245 22.93 -21.06 11.93
CA ASN A 245 24.27 -20.61 12.32
C ASN A 245 25.40 -21.11 11.40
N GLY A 246 25.12 -22.04 10.48
CA GLY A 246 26.10 -22.56 9.52
C GLY A 246 27.10 -23.55 10.11
N VAL A 247 26.73 -24.32 11.13
CA VAL A 247 27.64 -25.22 11.86
C VAL A 247 27.20 -26.68 11.77
N ALA A 248 28.15 -27.61 11.73
CA ALA A 248 27.86 -29.03 11.87
C ALA A 248 27.50 -29.36 13.33
N LEU A 249 26.54 -30.27 13.52
CA LEU A 249 26.09 -30.70 14.83
C LEU A 249 26.58 -32.11 15.14
N SER A 250 26.98 -32.33 16.39
CA SER A 250 27.37 -33.64 16.90
C SER A 250 26.26 -34.18 17.81
N PRO A 251 25.56 -35.25 17.44
CA PRO A 251 24.56 -35.85 18.31
C PRO A 251 25.18 -36.41 19.59
N ALA A 252 24.49 -36.24 20.72
CA ALA A 252 24.88 -36.82 22.00
C ALA A 252 23.78 -37.78 22.52
N PRO A 253 24.12 -38.88 23.21
CA PRO A 253 23.10 -39.75 23.81
C PRO A 253 22.13 -38.97 24.72
N SER A 254 20.84 -39.27 24.65
CA SER A 254 19.87 -38.66 25.56
C SER A 254 20.02 -39.23 26.97
N ALA A 255 20.03 -38.34 27.97
CA ALA A 255 19.93 -38.72 29.37
C ALA A 255 18.50 -39.05 29.82
N ARG A 256 17.47 -38.76 29.00
CA ARG A 256 16.05 -38.92 29.34
C ARG A 256 15.44 -40.20 28.76
N ARG A 257 15.90 -40.61 27.58
CA ARG A 257 15.35 -41.74 26.83
C ARG A 257 16.46 -42.62 26.26
N GLU A 258 16.52 -43.87 26.70
CA GLU A 258 17.44 -44.86 26.14
C GLU A 258 17.18 -45.05 24.63
N GLY A 259 18.25 -45.20 23.85
CA GLY A 259 18.16 -45.31 22.39
C GLY A 259 17.84 -44.00 21.67
N ALA A 260 17.82 -42.85 22.37
CA ALA A 260 17.65 -41.54 21.76
C ALA A 260 18.95 -40.73 21.71
N ILE A 261 19.03 -39.81 20.74
CA ILE A 261 20.07 -38.80 20.62
C ILE A 261 19.49 -37.41 20.84
N THR A 262 20.34 -36.48 21.24
CA THR A 262 20.01 -35.06 21.40
C THR A 262 20.87 -34.22 20.48
N LEU A 263 20.27 -33.13 19.98
CA LEU A 263 20.94 -32.12 19.19
C LEU A 263 20.89 -30.79 19.93
N SER A 264 22.06 -30.20 20.16
CA SER A 264 22.20 -28.89 20.79
C SER A 264 22.36 -27.81 19.73
N VAL A 265 21.61 -26.70 19.88
CA VAL A 265 21.52 -25.62 18.89
C VAL A 265 21.61 -24.30 19.65
N ALA A 266 22.47 -23.39 19.19
CA ALA A 266 22.53 -22.05 19.74
C ALA A 266 21.32 -21.25 19.28
N MET A 267 20.63 -20.59 20.21
CA MET A 267 19.47 -19.76 19.89
C MET A 267 19.54 -18.43 20.64
N GLU A 268 19.33 -17.36 19.88
CA GLU A 268 19.24 -16.00 20.40
C GLU A 268 17.87 -15.76 21.04
N ALA A 269 17.78 -14.81 21.98
CA ALA A 269 16.50 -14.37 22.53
C ALA A 269 15.57 -13.87 21.42
N ARG A 270 14.31 -14.33 21.41
CA ARG A 270 13.35 -14.06 20.32
C ARG A 270 13.92 -14.40 18.93
N GLY A 271 14.79 -15.42 18.89
CA GLY A 271 15.56 -15.81 17.72
C GLY A 271 14.96 -16.98 16.96
N PHE A 272 15.77 -17.52 16.05
CA PHE A 272 15.40 -18.56 15.10
C PHE A 272 16.47 -19.66 15.09
N GLY A 273 16.07 -20.87 14.72
CA GLY A 273 16.98 -21.99 14.49
C GLY A 273 16.55 -22.82 13.30
N CYS A 274 17.48 -23.58 12.74
CA CYS A 274 17.20 -24.50 11.64
C CYS A 274 18.13 -25.72 11.72
N VAL A 275 17.60 -26.91 11.96
CA VAL A 275 18.38 -28.15 11.93
C VAL A 275 18.08 -28.90 10.64
N LEU A 276 19.12 -29.41 9.97
CA LEU A 276 18.98 -30.29 8.82
C LEU A 276 19.67 -31.63 9.10
N ALA A 277 18.97 -32.73 8.84
CA ALA A 277 19.49 -34.08 8.85
C ALA A 277 19.52 -34.64 7.41
N ILE A 278 20.67 -35.15 6.99
CA ILE A 278 20.89 -35.75 5.67
C ILE A 278 21.61 -37.09 5.85
N PRO A 279 21.24 -38.15 5.11
CA PRO A 279 22.02 -39.38 5.05
C PRO A 279 23.48 -39.11 4.64
N ALA A 280 24.44 -39.75 5.32
CA ALA A 280 25.88 -39.54 5.08
C ALA A 280 26.35 -40.08 3.71
N ASP A 281 25.56 -40.96 3.09
CA ASP A 281 25.80 -41.53 1.76
C ASP A 281 25.34 -40.61 0.62
N GLU A 282 24.67 -39.50 0.93
CA GLU A 282 24.15 -38.58 -0.08
C GLU A 282 25.06 -37.36 -0.31
N PRO A 283 25.42 -37.05 -1.56
CA PRO A 283 26.18 -35.86 -1.88
C PRO A 283 25.29 -34.61 -1.74
N VAL A 284 25.61 -33.74 -0.78
CA VAL A 284 25.00 -32.43 -0.65
C VAL A 284 26.08 -31.37 -0.48
N VAL A 285 26.05 -30.35 -1.35
CA VAL A 285 27.02 -29.25 -1.33
C VAL A 285 26.43 -28.10 -0.50
N LEU A 286 26.83 -28.03 0.77
CA LEU A 286 26.39 -26.97 1.69
C LEU A 286 27.49 -25.94 2.00
N ASP A 287 28.74 -26.18 1.62
CA ASP A 287 29.89 -25.41 2.09
C ASP A 287 29.78 -23.90 1.89
N ALA A 288 29.37 -23.48 0.69
CA ALA A 288 29.20 -22.06 0.38
C ALA A 288 28.05 -21.45 1.17
N PHE A 289 26.95 -22.20 1.30
CA PHE A 289 25.78 -21.79 2.07
C PHE A 289 26.15 -21.63 3.56
N LEU A 290 26.72 -22.65 4.19
CA LEU A 290 27.10 -22.62 5.61
C LEU A 290 28.11 -21.50 5.93
N ARG A 291 29.12 -21.28 5.07
CA ARG A 291 30.05 -20.15 5.26
C ARG A 291 29.36 -18.80 5.23
N GLU A 292 28.36 -18.64 4.37
CA GLU A 292 27.60 -17.40 4.28
C GLU A 292 26.68 -17.24 5.51
N ARG A 293 26.11 -18.34 6.02
CA ARG A 293 25.35 -18.35 7.29
C ARG A 293 26.20 -17.93 8.49
N VAL A 294 27.40 -18.49 8.65
CA VAL A 294 28.36 -18.08 9.69
C VAL A 294 28.67 -16.59 9.63
N ARG A 295 28.81 -16.02 8.43
CA ARG A 295 29.03 -14.57 8.25
C ARG A 295 27.80 -13.76 8.62
N ALA A 296 26.61 -14.19 8.21
CA ALA A 296 25.35 -13.51 8.49
C ALA A 296 25.00 -13.51 9.99
N THR A 297 25.35 -14.57 10.74
CA THR A 297 25.06 -14.69 12.18
C THR A 297 26.22 -14.26 13.08
N ALA A 298 27.33 -13.75 12.54
CA ALA A 298 28.49 -13.35 13.32
C ALA A 298 28.19 -12.26 14.38
N ALA A 299 27.25 -11.37 14.09
CA ALA A 299 26.74 -10.38 15.03
C ALA A 299 25.38 -10.85 15.59
N PRO A 300 25.18 -10.86 16.92
CA PRO A 300 23.87 -11.17 17.50
C PRO A 300 22.78 -10.18 17.06
N LEU A 301 21.56 -10.63 16.82
CA LEU A 301 20.36 -9.83 16.50
C LEU A 301 20.14 -8.72 17.55
N SER A 302 20.47 -8.97 18.81
CA SER A 302 20.37 -7.98 19.90
C SER A 302 21.29 -6.76 19.72
N THR A 303 22.31 -6.85 18.85
CA THR A 303 23.20 -5.71 18.53
C THR A 303 22.60 -4.75 17.49
N PHE A 304 21.52 -5.14 16.82
CA PHE A 304 20.84 -4.32 15.82
C PHE A 304 19.71 -3.51 16.47
N ASP A 305 19.51 -2.29 15.99
CA ASP A 305 18.48 -1.39 16.52
C ASP A 305 17.07 -1.96 16.28
N ALA A 306 16.36 -2.20 17.38
CA ALA A 306 14.98 -2.71 17.40
C ALA A 306 13.96 -1.58 17.62
N VAL A 307 14.39 -0.33 17.76
CA VAL A 307 13.48 0.79 18.00
C VAL A 307 12.86 1.25 16.69
N TRP A 308 11.54 1.10 16.60
CA TRP A 308 10.76 1.66 15.50
C TRP A 308 10.66 3.19 15.60
N ARG A 309 10.68 3.89 14.46
CA ARG A 309 10.58 5.36 14.38
C ARG A 309 9.68 5.77 13.23
N ALA A 310 8.75 6.69 13.50
CA ALA A 310 7.89 7.27 12.48
C ALA A 310 8.71 8.03 11.43
N ALA A 311 8.29 7.94 10.16
CA ALA A 311 8.84 8.77 9.12
C ALA A 311 8.51 10.24 9.40
N ARG A 312 9.53 11.10 9.36
CA ARG A 312 9.34 12.53 9.55
C ARG A 312 9.08 13.19 8.21
N GLN A 313 7.82 13.49 7.97
CA GLN A 313 7.39 14.25 6.81
C GLN A 313 7.68 15.74 6.97
N MET A 314 8.09 16.37 5.87
CA MET A 314 8.42 17.78 5.77
C MET A 314 7.67 18.40 4.59
N PRO A 315 7.08 19.60 4.76
CA PRO A 315 6.61 20.36 3.62
C PRO A 315 7.77 20.65 2.66
N VAL A 316 7.54 20.43 1.37
CA VAL A 316 8.43 20.88 0.32
C VAL A 316 8.12 22.35 0.09
N GLY A 317 9.15 23.20 0.24
CA GLY A 317 9.00 24.64 0.08
C GLY A 317 8.42 24.98 -1.30
N PRO A 318 7.61 26.05 -1.41
CA PRO A 318 7.00 26.41 -2.67
C PRO A 318 8.07 26.77 -3.70
N THR A 319 7.84 26.39 -4.96
CA THR A 319 8.79 26.65 -6.06
C THR A 319 9.05 28.16 -6.24
N LEU A 320 8.09 29.01 -5.83
CA LEU A 320 8.22 30.46 -5.77
C LEU A 320 7.78 30.97 -4.39
N THR A 321 8.70 31.57 -3.64
CA THR A 321 8.45 32.19 -2.32
C THR A 321 8.12 33.68 -2.42
N SER A 322 8.45 34.32 -3.54
CA SER A 322 8.07 35.71 -3.84
C SER A 322 7.78 35.87 -5.33
N LEU A 323 6.60 36.35 -5.66
CA LEU A 323 6.33 36.89 -6.99
C LEU A 323 6.72 38.37 -6.99
N GLU A 324 7.19 38.88 -8.13
CA GLU A 324 7.22 40.33 -8.34
C GLU A 324 5.81 40.88 -8.07
N GLU A 325 5.71 41.94 -7.29
CA GLU A 325 4.43 42.57 -6.97
C GLU A 325 3.77 42.98 -8.29
N TRP A 326 2.58 42.44 -8.57
CA TRP A 326 1.82 42.91 -9.72
C TRP A 326 1.29 44.32 -9.42
N PRO A 327 1.63 45.33 -10.22
CA PRO A 327 1.13 46.68 -10.01
C PRO A 327 -0.37 46.83 -10.34
N PHE A 328 -0.99 45.80 -10.92
CA PHE A 328 -2.41 45.74 -11.30
C PHE A 328 -2.96 44.31 -11.12
N ALA A 329 -4.28 44.18 -10.91
CA ALA A 329 -4.93 42.87 -10.83
C ALA A 329 -4.78 42.10 -12.16
N PRO A 330 -4.45 40.79 -12.14
CA PRO A 330 -4.48 39.98 -13.35
C PRO A 330 -5.86 39.98 -14.01
N PRO A 331 -5.94 39.98 -15.36
CA PRO A 331 -7.21 39.88 -16.07
C PRO A 331 -8.03 38.69 -15.56
N ASP A 332 -9.30 38.93 -15.23
CA ASP A 332 -10.25 37.95 -14.66
C ASP A 332 -9.94 37.39 -13.27
N ALA A 333 -8.83 37.73 -12.63
CA ALA A 333 -8.56 37.32 -11.24
C ALA A 333 -9.46 38.06 -10.24
N LYS A 334 -9.75 37.40 -9.11
CA LYS A 334 -10.54 37.93 -7.99
C LYS A 334 -9.65 38.15 -6.78
N LEU A 335 -9.88 39.28 -6.10
CA LEU A 335 -9.22 39.57 -4.84
C LEU A 335 -9.82 38.70 -3.74
N VAL A 336 -8.99 37.86 -3.13
CA VAL A 336 -9.27 37.19 -1.87
C VAL A 336 -8.78 38.12 -0.74
N PRO A 337 -9.67 38.58 0.15
CA PRO A 337 -9.33 39.56 1.17
C PRO A 337 -8.41 38.98 2.24
N ALA A 338 -7.63 39.82 2.92
CA ALA A 338 -6.82 39.38 4.05
C ALA A 338 -7.69 39.10 5.29
N THR A 339 -7.21 38.23 6.19
CA THR A 339 -7.75 38.06 7.54
C THR A 339 -6.62 37.79 8.53
N THR A 340 -6.79 38.24 9.78
CA THR A 340 -5.83 38.01 10.86
C THR A 340 -6.08 36.69 11.60
N SER A 341 -7.26 36.07 11.43
CA SER A 341 -7.64 34.85 12.15
C SER A 341 -8.57 33.98 11.31
N TYR A 342 -8.02 33.34 10.28
CA TYR A 342 -8.71 32.27 9.58
C TYR A 342 -8.70 31.00 10.44
N HIS A 343 -9.86 30.40 10.66
CA HIS A 343 -9.98 29.09 11.30
C HIS A 343 -9.91 28.00 10.23
N PHE A 344 -8.71 27.47 10.02
CA PHE A 344 -8.49 26.33 9.16
C PHE A 344 -8.87 25.06 9.92
N LYS A 345 -9.79 24.28 9.37
CA LYS A 345 -10.16 22.95 9.85
C LYS A 345 -10.35 22.02 8.66
N CYS A 346 -9.67 20.87 8.68
CA CYS A 346 -9.71 19.86 7.63
C CYS A 346 -9.63 18.47 8.26
N GLU A 347 -10.43 17.53 7.76
CA GLU A 347 -10.45 16.15 8.23
C GLU A 347 -10.44 15.21 7.02
N GLY A 348 -9.49 14.29 6.99
CA GLY A 348 -9.30 13.27 5.97
C GLY A 348 -9.94 11.94 6.38
N THR A 349 -10.44 11.20 5.39
CA THR A 349 -10.89 9.82 5.59
C THR A 349 -9.71 8.87 5.38
N VAL A 350 -9.44 8.03 6.38
CA VAL A 350 -8.36 7.04 6.31
C VAL A 350 -8.95 5.64 6.44
N ILE A 351 -8.51 4.74 5.56
CA ILE A 351 -8.95 3.34 5.55
C ILE A 351 -8.32 2.60 6.73
N GLU A 352 -7.01 2.75 6.92
CA GLU A 352 -6.23 2.07 7.96
C GLU A 352 -5.07 2.95 8.47
N PRO A 353 -4.63 2.77 9.74
CA PRO A 353 -5.14 1.82 10.72
C PRO A 353 -6.48 2.28 11.32
N PHE A 354 -7.31 1.36 11.80
CA PHE A 354 -8.62 1.68 12.40
C PHE A 354 -8.51 2.26 13.81
N GLU A 355 -7.50 1.84 14.57
CA GLU A 355 -7.27 2.20 15.98
C GLU A 355 -6.64 3.59 16.10
N GLU A 356 -7.26 4.47 16.90
CA GLU A 356 -6.85 5.86 17.08
C GLU A 356 -5.43 5.99 17.64
N GLU A 357 -5.07 5.13 18.60
CA GLU A 357 -3.72 5.10 19.19
C GLU A 357 -2.65 4.77 18.14
N ARG A 358 -2.97 3.86 17.19
CA ARG A 358 -2.07 3.56 16.09
C ARG A 358 -1.94 4.77 15.16
N ARG A 359 -3.04 5.42 14.81
CA ARG A 359 -3.01 6.62 13.95
C ARG A 359 -2.08 7.69 14.51
N ALA A 360 -2.17 7.95 15.82
CA ALA A 360 -1.32 8.91 16.52
C ALA A 360 0.16 8.49 16.57
N ALA A 361 0.47 7.19 16.55
CA ALA A 361 1.83 6.68 16.61
C ALA A 361 2.57 6.68 15.26
N PHE A 362 1.86 6.38 14.16
CA PHE A 362 2.46 6.30 12.81
C PHE A 362 2.61 7.68 12.16
N GLY A 363 1.63 8.54 12.42
CA GLY A 363 1.36 9.68 11.57
C GLY A 363 0.70 9.21 10.27
N ILE A 364 -0.42 9.82 9.94
CA ILE A 364 -1.23 9.45 8.77
C ILE A 364 -1.51 10.68 7.93
N ASP A 365 -1.69 10.51 6.63
CA ASP A 365 -1.96 11.61 5.70
C ASP A 365 -0.79 12.63 5.67
N VAL A 366 -1.02 13.88 6.05
CA VAL A 366 -0.05 14.98 5.87
C VAL A 366 0.32 15.67 7.18
N ARG A 367 1.46 16.35 7.21
CA ARG A 367 1.94 17.14 8.36
C ARG A 367 2.11 18.60 7.97
N PHE A 368 1.25 19.48 8.48
CA PHE A 368 1.49 20.93 8.41
C PHE A 368 2.55 21.39 9.43
N ASP A 369 3.13 22.56 9.21
CA ASP A 369 4.21 23.09 10.07
C ASP A 369 3.80 23.30 11.53
N PHE A 370 2.51 23.52 11.79
CA PHE A 370 1.96 23.67 13.14
C PHE A 370 1.69 22.32 13.84
N GLU A 371 1.98 21.19 13.19
CA GLU A 371 1.75 19.85 13.73
C GLU A 371 3.05 19.12 14.09
N PRO A 372 3.06 18.34 15.18
CA PRO A 372 4.23 17.57 15.60
C PRO A 372 4.48 16.35 14.70
N LEU A 373 3.42 15.77 14.13
CA LEU A 373 3.44 14.57 13.29
C LEU A 373 2.35 14.69 12.22
N ALA A 374 2.44 13.88 11.15
CA ALA A 374 1.36 13.77 10.17
C ALA A 374 0.05 13.30 10.83
N THR A 375 -1.07 13.86 10.42
CA THR A 375 -2.39 13.54 10.94
C THR A 375 -3.43 13.71 9.83
N ASN A 376 -4.55 12.98 9.91
CA ASN A 376 -5.69 13.22 9.03
C ASN A 376 -6.62 14.31 9.58
N GLU A 377 -6.34 14.84 10.77
CA GLU A 377 -7.12 15.90 11.41
C GLU A 377 -6.26 17.14 11.61
N HIS A 378 -6.66 18.22 10.95
CA HIS A 378 -5.95 19.50 10.96
C HIS A 378 -6.85 20.59 11.50
N GLU A 379 -6.39 21.31 12.51
CA GLU A 379 -7.11 22.47 13.03
C GLU A 379 -6.13 23.53 13.53
N GLN A 380 -6.20 24.74 12.95
CA GLN A 380 -5.37 25.85 13.37
C GLN A 380 -6.02 27.19 13.06
N ARG A 381 -5.75 28.20 13.89
CA ARG A 381 -6.03 29.60 13.55
C ARG A 381 -4.78 30.28 13.02
N LEU A 382 -4.85 30.82 11.80
CA LEU A 382 -3.71 31.47 11.16
C LEU A 382 -4.11 32.72 10.37
N PRO A 383 -3.20 33.70 10.23
CA PRO A 383 -3.42 34.84 9.35
C PRO A 383 -3.32 34.41 7.87
N ILE A 384 -4.09 35.06 7.01
CA ILE A 384 -4.03 34.93 5.55
C ILE A 384 -3.89 36.33 4.96
N ASN A 385 -2.84 36.54 4.16
CA ASN A 385 -2.65 37.78 3.42
C ASN A 385 -3.63 37.87 2.25
N SER A 386 -3.89 39.08 1.76
CA SER A 386 -4.69 39.24 0.55
C SER A 386 -3.92 38.78 -0.69
N PHE A 387 -4.59 38.06 -1.57
CA PHE A 387 -4.02 37.59 -2.83
C PHE A 387 -5.07 37.66 -3.94
N TYR A 388 -4.61 37.76 -5.18
CA TYR A 388 -5.45 37.53 -6.35
C TYR A 388 -5.49 36.05 -6.66
N MET A 389 -6.64 35.51 -7.06
CA MET A 389 -6.82 34.12 -7.51
C MET A 389 -7.63 34.13 -8.80
N ASP A 390 -7.28 33.27 -9.76
CA ASP A 390 -8.06 33.14 -11.00
C ASP A 390 -9.54 32.87 -10.70
N ARG A 391 -10.45 33.53 -11.42
CA ARG A 391 -11.90 33.35 -11.24
C ARG A 391 -12.37 31.93 -11.51
N THR A 392 -11.76 31.25 -12.47
CA THR A 392 -12.13 29.91 -12.93
C THR A 392 -10.88 29.05 -13.05
N PRO A 393 -11.06 27.73 -13.16
CA PRO A 393 -10.03 26.85 -13.70
C PRO A 393 -9.37 27.34 -14.99
N VAL A 394 -8.11 26.97 -15.18
CA VAL A 394 -7.36 27.37 -16.38
C VAL A 394 -7.94 26.66 -17.59
N GLY A 395 -8.55 27.45 -18.48
CA GLY A 395 -9.14 26.95 -19.72
C GLY A 395 -8.10 26.44 -20.71
N MET A 396 -8.51 25.47 -21.54
CA MET A 396 -7.66 24.89 -22.59
C MET A 396 -7.05 25.94 -23.53
N ALA A 397 -7.78 27.01 -23.87
CA ALA A 397 -7.26 28.06 -24.75
C ALA A 397 -6.07 28.83 -24.13
N ARG A 398 -6.10 29.05 -22.81
CA ARG A 398 -5.02 29.74 -22.09
C ARG A 398 -3.79 28.86 -21.96
N TYR A 399 -3.98 27.58 -21.64
CA TYR A 399 -2.86 26.62 -21.60
C TYR A 399 -2.25 26.38 -22.99
N ALA A 400 -3.08 26.35 -24.04
CA ALA A 400 -2.61 26.25 -25.42
C ALA A 400 -1.76 27.46 -25.83
N ARG A 401 -2.08 28.66 -25.33
CA ARG A 401 -1.24 29.85 -25.50
C ARG A 401 0.11 29.67 -24.82
N TYR A 402 0.14 29.22 -23.57
CA TYR A 402 1.38 28.88 -22.87
C TYR A 402 2.29 27.99 -23.72
N LEU A 403 1.76 26.87 -24.23
CA LEU A 403 2.54 25.94 -25.06
C LEU A 403 3.11 26.58 -26.33
N ARG A 404 2.37 27.52 -26.96
CA ARG A 404 2.87 28.25 -28.15
C ARG A 404 3.92 29.28 -27.78
N ASP A 405 3.74 29.97 -26.66
CA ASP A 405 4.61 31.06 -26.22
C ASP A 405 5.95 30.52 -25.70
N THR A 406 5.97 29.30 -25.12
CA THR A 406 7.17 28.71 -24.51
C THR A 406 7.79 27.56 -25.30
N ALA A 407 7.05 26.97 -26.25
CA ALA A 407 7.42 25.70 -26.89
C ALA A 407 7.73 24.59 -25.86
N TYR A 408 7.01 24.58 -24.73
CA TYR A 408 7.22 23.64 -23.64
C TYR A 408 7.16 22.18 -24.12
N ALA A 409 8.11 21.38 -23.63
CA ALA A 409 8.16 19.94 -23.83
C ALA A 409 8.23 19.25 -22.46
N PRO A 410 7.26 18.39 -22.10
CA PRO A 410 7.27 17.67 -20.83
C PRO A 410 8.43 16.66 -20.80
N ALA A 411 8.94 16.37 -19.60
CA ALA A 411 9.92 15.31 -19.40
C ALA A 411 9.34 13.92 -19.74
N ASP A 412 8.04 13.72 -19.50
CA ASP A 412 7.29 12.50 -19.84
C ASP A 412 5.97 12.83 -20.54
N ALA A 413 5.85 12.48 -21.81
CA ALA A 413 4.67 12.77 -22.62
C ALA A 413 3.60 11.67 -22.61
N ARG A 414 3.77 10.56 -21.84
CA ARG A 414 2.85 9.40 -21.91
C ARG A 414 1.40 9.74 -21.54
N HIS A 415 1.22 10.65 -20.57
CA HIS A 415 -0.10 11.10 -20.12
C HIS A 415 -0.31 12.62 -20.23
N PHE A 416 0.72 13.35 -20.65
CA PHE A 416 0.65 14.80 -20.84
C PHE A 416 -0.38 15.16 -21.92
N LEU A 417 -1.39 15.93 -21.54
CA LEU A 417 -2.47 16.42 -22.42
C LEU A 417 -3.00 15.30 -23.33
N ARG A 418 -3.24 14.12 -22.76
CA ARG A 418 -3.59 12.90 -23.50
C ARG A 418 -4.76 13.08 -24.48
N GLU A 419 -5.68 13.99 -24.16
CA GLU A 419 -6.87 14.30 -24.96
C GLU A 419 -6.61 15.31 -26.10
N TRP A 420 -5.40 15.86 -26.19
CA TRP A 420 -5.02 16.87 -27.18
C TRP A 420 -4.22 16.21 -28.31
N PRO A 421 -4.82 15.96 -29.48
CA PRO A 421 -4.14 15.26 -30.57
C PRO A 421 -2.89 16.00 -31.09
N ASP A 422 -2.85 17.34 -30.94
CA ASP A 422 -1.82 18.22 -31.49
C ASP A 422 -1.23 19.18 -30.43
N TRP A 423 -1.12 18.75 -29.17
CA TRP A 423 -0.66 19.63 -28.08
C TRP A 423 0.71 20.27 -28.34
N ARG A 424 1.61 19.61 -29.08
CA ARG A 424 2.94 20.15 -29.45
C ARG A 424 2.89 21.46 -30.24
N ARG A 425 1.76 21.72 -30.92
CA ARG A 425 1.52 22.98 -31.65
C ARG A 425 0.61 23.92 -30.86
N GLY A 426 0.38 23.63 -29.57
CA GLY A 426 -0.58 24.31 -28.72
C GLY A 426 -1.98 24.30 -29.30
N ARG A 427 -2.47 23.14 -29.77
CA ARG A 427 -3.84 22.98 -30.26
C ARG A 427 -4.64 22.07 -29.32
N HIS A 428 -5.72 22.62 -28.77
CA HIS A 428 -6.71 21.89 -27.99
C HIS A 428 -7.92 21.50 -28.88
N PRO A 429 -8.77 20.56 -28.45
CA PRO A 429 -10.00 20.21 -29.15
C PRO A 429 -10.91 21.44 -29.37
N PRO A 430 -11.43 21.70 -30.59
CA PRO A 430 -12.27 22.86 -30.87
C PRO A 430 -13.53 22.95 -30.00
N GLY A 431 -13.95 24.15 -29.61
CA GLY A 431 -15.17 24.37 -28.83
C GLY A 431 -15.02 24.11 -27.32
N ASN A 432 -13.80 23.88 -26.85
CA ASN A 432 -13.47 23.63 -25.44
C ASN A 432 -12.58 24.72 -24.84
N GLU A 433 -12.62 25.93 -25.37
CA GLU A 433 -11.70 27.04 -25.03
C GLU A 433 -11.69 27.34 -23.52
N THR A 434 -12.87 27.29 -22.89
CA THR A 434 -13.08 27.58 -21.46
C THR A 434 -13.17 26.34 -20.59
N VAL A 435 -13.11 25.13 -21.18
CA VAL A 435 -13.08 23.90 -20.41
C VAL A 435 -11.75 23.84 -19.67
N PRO A 436 -11.71 23.44 -18.39
CA PRO A 436 -10.45 23.28 -17.67
C PRO A 436 -9.51 22.36 -18.47
N VAL A 437 -8.24 22.75 -18.63
CA VAL A 437 -7.23 21.88 -19.22
C VAL A 437 -7.19 20.56 -18.46
N THR A 438 -6.90 19.42 -19.14
CA THR A 438 -6.70 18.09 -18.51
C THR A 438 -5.36 17.39 -18.77
N GLY A 439 -4.89 16.55 -17.83
CA GLY A 439 -3.68 15.73 -17.96
C GLY A 439 -2.35 16.48 -17.80
N VAL A 440 -2.14 17.15 -16.64
CA VAL A 440 -0.88 17.84 -16.31
C VAL A 440 -0.40 17.45 -14.90
N SER A 441 0.90 17.29 -14.72
CA SER A 441 1.54 17.05 -13.43
C SER A 441 1.64 18.34 -12.59
N LEU A 442 1.99 18.18 -11.30
CA LEU A 442 2.29 19.31 -10.41
C LEU A 442 3.40 20.22 -10.97
N ASP A 443 4.43 19.64 -11.57
CA ASP A 443 5.56 20.41 -12.11
C ASP A 443 5.16 21.17 -13.38
N GLU A 444 4.40 20.55 -14.29
CA GLU A 444 3.81 21.24 -15.45
C GLU A 444 2.84 22.34 -15.05
N ALA A 445 2.16 22.14 -13.92
CA ALA A 445 1.31 23.14 -13.31
C ALA A 445 2.14 24.34 -12.81
N ARG A 446 3.21 24.10 -12.05
CA ARG A 446 4.13 25.15 -11.59
C ARG A 446 4.73 25.94 -12.75
N GLU A 447 5.16 25.28 -13.81
CA GLU A 447 5.71 25.92 -15.02
C GLU A 447 4.70 26.85 -15.71
N PHE A 448 3.44 26.41 -15.85
CA PHE A 448 2.39 27.27 -16.38
C PHE A 448 2.16 28.50 -15.50
N CYS A 449 2.05 28.31 -14.18
CA CYS A 449 1.86 29.42 -13.24
C CYS A 449 3.02 30.41 -13.34
N HIS A 450 4.26 29.92 -13.40
CA HIS A 450 5.45 30.75 -13.55
C HIS A 450 5.42 31.56 -14.86
N TRP A 451 5.13 30.92 -16.00
CA TRP A 451 4.95 31.62 -17.28
C TRP A 451 3.86 32.70 -17.22
N ALA A 452 2.77 32.41 -16.52
CA ALA A 452 1.66 33.34 -16.37
C ALA A 452 1.90 34.41 -15.29
N GLY A 453 3.08 34.43 -14.66
CA GLY A 453 3.49 35.43 -13.66
C GLY A 453 2.91 35.21 -12.27
N GLY A 454 2.53 33.98 -11.92
CA GLY A 454 2.02 33.62 -10.59
C GLY A 454 2.53 32.30 -10.06
N ARG A 455 1.84 31.76 -9.05
CA ARG A 455 2.10 30.45 -8.43
C ARG A 455 0.79 29.72 -8.14
N LEU A 456 0.87 28.41 -7.88
CA LEU A 456 -0.24 27.64 -7.32
C LEU A 456 -0.61 28.14 -5.91
N PRO A 457 -1.89 28.04 -5.49
CA PRO A 457 -2.30 28.34 -4.13
C PRO A 457 -1.84 27.23 -3.19
N THR A 458 -1.55 27.56 -1.94
CA THR A 458 -1.45 26.53 -0.89
C THR A 458 -2.83 25.93 -0.60
N SER A 459 -2.90 24.72 -0.03
CA SER A 459 -4.15 24.05 0.35
C SER A 459 -4.98 24.87 1.36
N ILE A 460 -4.32 25.67 2.19
CA ILE A 460 -4.97 26.59 3.14
C ILE A 460 -5.53 27.82 2.41
N GLU A 461 -4.76 28.47 1.53
CA GLU A 461 -5.24 29.60 0.71
C GLU A 461 -6.44 29.18 -0.15
N TRP A 462 -6.36 27.99 -0.74
CA TRP A 462 -7.43 27.40 -1.53
C TRP A 462 -8.71 27.19 -0.70
N GLN A 463 -8.60 26.60 0.50
CA GLN A 463 -9.77 26.38 1.36
C GLN A 463 -10.40 27.70 1.82
N TYR A 464 -9.55 28.68 2.15
CA TYR A 464 -10.00 30.00 2.53
C TYR A 464 -10.78 30.67 1.39
N ALA A 465 -10.26 30.59 0.17
CA ALA A 465 -10.90 31.08 -1.05
C ALA A 465 -12.24 30.38 -1.34
N ALA A 466 -12.32 29.06 -1.13
CA ALA A 466 -13.53 28.27 -1.33
C ALA A 466 -14.65 28.62 -0.33
N GLN A 467 -14.29 28.84 0.94
CA GLN A 467 -15.23 29.19 2.01
C GLN A 467 -15.75 30.63 1.91
N ALA A 468 -14.96 31.53 1.33
CA ALA A 468 -15.36 32.91 1.02
C ALA A 468 -15.95 33.69 2.21
N GLY A 469 -15.33 33.50 3.39
CA GLY A 469 -15.72 34.17 4.64
C GLY A 469 -16.82 33.48 5.44
N ASP A 470 -17.38 32.38 4.95
CA ASP A 470 -18.36 31.57 5.67
C ASP A 470 -17.74 30.24 6.14
N PRO A 471 -17.43 30.07 7.44
CA PRO A 471 -16.90 28.81 7.96
C PRO A 471 -17.91 27.66 7.92
N ALA A 472 -19.21 27.95 7.79
CA ALA A 472 -20.27 26.94 7.62
C ALA A 472 -20.46 26.55 6.14
N ASN A 473 -19.80 27.24 5.21
CA ASN A 473 -19.78 26.89 3.79
C ASN A 473 -18.85 25.68 3.57
N ARG A 474 -19.32 24.53 4.05
CA ARG A 474 -18.67 23.23 3.85
C ARG A 474 -18.63 22.87 2.36
N PHE A 475 -19.61 23.36 1.58
CA PHE A 475 -19.76 23.13 0.14
C PHE A 475 -20.39 24.36 -0.56
N PRO A 476 -19.67 25.13 -1.40
CA PRO A 476 -20.25 26.24 -2.16
C PRO A 476 -21.35 25.70 -3.10
N ARG A 477 -22.51 26.36 -3.10
CA ARG A 477 -23.69 25.92 -3.86
C ARG A 477 -23.43 26.06 -5.37
N SER A 478 -23.44 24.93 -6.08
CA SER A 478 -23.41 24.74 -7.54
C SER A 478 -22.12 25.11 -8.28
N SER A 479 -21.64 24.19 -9.14
CA SER A 479 -20.46 24.29 -10.03
C SER A 479 -20.64 25.25 -11.21
N ARG A 480 -21.32 26.38 -11.01
CA ARG A 480 -21.47 27.46 -12.01
C ARG A 480 -21.68 28.84 -11.38
N ALA A 481 -22.23 28.91 -10.17
CA ALA A 481 -22.42 30.17 -9.49
C ALA A 481 -21.12 30.58 -8.78
N PRO A 482 -20.67 31.84 -8.93
CA PRO A 482 -19.56 32.31 -8.14
C PRO A 482 -19.91 32.32 -6.64
N ASN A 483 -18.93 32.03 -5.79
CA ASN A 483 -19.03 32.32 -4.36
C ASN A 483 -19.09 33.84 -4.10
N SER A 484 -19.21 34.25 -2.83
CA SER A 484 -19.31 35.67 -2.44
C SER A 484 -18.10 36.52 -2.86
N TRP A 485 -16.97 35.91 -3.21
CA TRP A 485 -15.77 36.59 -3.72
C TRP A 485 -15.61 36.53 -5.24
N GLY A 486 -16.58 35.93 -5.94
CA GLY A 486 -16.58 35.89 -7.39
C GLY A 486 -15.83 34.71 -8.01
N LEU A 487 -15.37 33.75 -7.21
CA LEU A 487 -14.65 32.54 -7.65
C LEU A 487 -15.64 31.44 -8.01
N VAL A 488 -15.36 30.68 -9.07
CA VAL A 488 -16.24 29.67 -9.66
C VAL A 488 -15.50 28.33 -9.74
N ASP A 489 -16.22 27.22 -9.62
CA ASP A 489 -15.72 25.85 -9.85
C ASP A 489 -14.66 25.33 -8.89
N LEU A 490 -14.50 25.96 -7.72
CA LEU A 490 -13.65 25.41 -6.65
C LEU A 490 -14.17 24.07 -6.11
N VAL A 491 -15.44 23.68 -6.31
CA VAL A 491 -15.94 22.36 -5.86
C VAL A 491 -16.59 21.61 -7.00
N GLY A 492 -16.14 20.37 -7.21
CA GLY A 492 -16.49 19.53 -8.34
C GLY A 492 -15.68 19.88 -9.60
N ASN A 493 -16.22 19.56 -10.78
CA ASN A 493 -15.56 19.72 -12.08
C ASN A 493 -14.22 18.97 -12.19
N VAL A 494 -13.10 19.54 -11.73
CA VAL A 494 -11.77 18.93 -11.78
C VAL A 494 -11.03 19.11 -10.45
N TRP A 495 -10.16 18.16 -10.11
CA TRP A 495 -9.25 18.32 -8.98
C TRP A 495 -8.23 19.43 -9.27
N GLU A 496 -8.00 20.31 -8.31
CA GLU A 496 -7.08 21.43 -8.42
C GLU A 496 -5.76 21.15 -7.66
N TRP A 497 -4.63 21.25 -8.35
CA TRP A 497 -3.29 21.21 -7.75
C TRP A 497 -3.09 22.36 -6.75
N THR A 498 -2.41 22.08 -5.64
CA THR A 498 -1.97 23.08 -4.68
C THR A 498 -0.45 23.06 -4.50
N GLU A 499 0.14 24.18 -4.12
CA GLU A 499 1.53 24.30 -3.68
C GLU A 499 1.67 23.79 -2.23
N SER A 500 1.10 22.62 -1.93
CA SER A 500 1.18 21.96 -0.64
C SER A 500 1.64 20.54 -0.87
N GLU A 501 2.93 20.47 -1.13
CA GLU A 501 3.68 19.24 -1.35
C GLU A 501 4.44 18.87 -0.09
N PHE A 502 4.52 17.57 0.19
CA PHE A 502 5.18 17.03 1.36
C PHE A 502 5.99 15.81 0.96
N ALA A 503 7.11 15.61 1.66
CA ALA A 503 7.99 14.48 1.41
C ALA A 503 8.63 13.99 2.72
N ASP A 504 8.96 12.70 2.71
CA ASP A 504 9.90 12.09 3.65
C ASP A 504 10.99 11.33 2.86
N ALA A 505 11.76 10.47 3.52
CA ALA A 505 12.83 9.71 2.87
C ALA A 505 12.33 8.65 1.85
N HIS A 506 11.04 8.32 1.87
CA HIS A 506 10.41 7.21 1.16
C HIS A 506 9.20 7.63 0.31
N THR A 507 8.48 8.68 0.72
CA THR A 507 7.23 9.10 0.11
C THR A 507 7.26 10.59 -0.28
N ARG A 508 6.48 10.92 -1.31
CA ARG A 508 6.25 12.29 -1.78
C ARG A 508 4.81 12.38 -2.26
N PHE A 509 4.10 13.41 -1.84
CA PHE A 509 2.72 13.65 -2.25
C PHE A 509 2.40 15.14 -2.23
N ALA A 510 1.33 15.52 -2.91
CA ALA A 510 0.82 16.88 -2.89
C ALA A 510 -0.69 16.87 -2.72
N LEU A 511 -1.20 17.89 -2.03
CA LEU A 511 -2.62 18.01 -1.78
C LEU A 511 -3.36 18.48 -3.03
N LEU A 512 -4.46 17.78 -3.31
CA LEU A 512 -5.46 18.16 -4.31
C LEU A 512 -6.72 18.63 -3.60
N ARG A 513 -7.41 19.59 -4.22
CA ARG A 513 -8.65 20.16 -3.68
C ARG A 513 -9.77 20.18 -4.71
N GLY A 514 -10.99 20.36 -4.22
CA GLY A 514 -12.19 20.56 -5.05
C GLY A 514 -12.99 19.30 -5.40
N GLY A 515 -12.35 18.14 -5.61
CA GLY A 515 -13.04 16.97 -6.14
C GLY A 515 -13.19 17.04 -7.66
N SER A 516 -13.93 16.10 -8.28
CA SER A 516 -14.15 16.12 -9.75
C SER A 516 -15.57 15.73 -10.13
N PHE A 517 -15.90 15.83 -11.42
CA PHE A 517 -17.20 15.37 -11.95
C PHE A 517 -17.39 13.85 -11.89
N TYR A 518 -16.32 13.07 -11.68
CA TYR A 518 -16.38 11.61 -11.71
C TYR A 518 -17.24 11.08 -10.57
N GLN A 519 -18.36 10.44 -10.90
CA GLN A 519 -19.19 9.74 -9.93
C GLN A 519 -18.82 8.25 -9.95
N PRO A 520 -18.28 7.69 -8.85
CA PRO A 520 -18.04 6.25 -8.79
C PRO A 520 -19.38 5.51 -8.88
N VAL A 521 -19.51 4.62 -9.86
CA VAL A 521 -20.64 3.70 -9.92
C VAL A 521 -20.35 2.57 -8.92
N ALA A 522 -20.84 2.70 -7.69
CA ALA A 522 -20.57 1.71 -6.65
C ALA A 522 -21.20 0.35 -6.99
N ALA A 523 -20.42 -0.73 -6.97
CA ALA A 523 -20.95 -2.09 -6.97
C ALA A 523 -21.35 -2.55 -5.55
N SER A 524 -20.83 -1.90 -4.49
CA SER A 524 -21.18 -2.11 -3.08
C SER A 524 -20.81 -0.88 -2.23
N ASP A 525 -21.33 -0.78 -1.00
CA ASP A 525 -21.03 0.33 -0.08
C ASP A 525 -19.53 0.45 0.30
N PHE A 526 -18.76 -0.65 0.18
CA PHE A 526 -17.32 -0.71 0.47
C PHE A 526 -16.44 0.04 -0.54
N GLN A 527 -16.90 0.26 -1.79
CA GLN A 527 -16.08 0.91 -2.84
C GLN A 527 -16.12 2.45 -2.81
N ASN A 528 -16.81 3.05 -1.83
CA ASN A 528 -16.96 4.51 -1.72
C ASN A 528 -15.83 5.20 -0.94
N TRP A 529 -14.82 4.45 -0.47
CA TRP A 529 -13.78 4.97 0.43
C TRP A 529 -12.93 6.08 -0.19
N TYR A 530 -12.60 5.98 -1.47
CA TYR A 530 -11.77 6.97 -2.18
C TYR A 530 -12.54 8.22 -2.63
N PHE A 531 -13.87 8.22 -2.56
CA PHE A 531 -14.73 9.24 -3.17
C PHE A 531 -15.90 9.68 -2.28
N GLY A 532 -15.79 9.51 -0.96
CA GLY A 532 -16.88 9.76 -0.01
C GLY A 532 -17.53 11.14 -0.15
N ALA A 533 -16.73 12.18 -0.44
CA ALA A 533 -17.21 13.54 -0.69
C ALA A 533 -18.12 13.64 -1.94
N ILE A 534 -17.87 12.83 -2.98
CA ILE A 534 -18.62 12.85 -4.24
C ILE A 534 -20.04 12.32 -4.07
N ARG A 535 -20.24 11.31 -3.21
CA ARG A 535 -21.58 10.81 -2.87
C ARG A 535 -22.40 11.85 -2.10
N GLN A 536 -21.75 12.62 -1.22
CA GLN A 536 -22.41 13.72 -0.52
C GLN A 536 -22.82 14.83 -1.50
N TYR A 537 -21.97 15.21 -2.46
CA TYR A 537 -22.35 16.13 -3.54
C TYR A 537 -23.59 15.65 -4.30
N ALA A 538 -23.61 14.39 -4.73
CA ALA A 538 -24.74 13.82 -5.46
C ALA A 538 -26.04 13.79 -4.63
N ASN A 539 -25.95 13.46 -3.34
CA ASN A 539 -27.09 13.46 -2.42
C ASN A 539 -27.65 14.86 -2.14
N ASP A 540 -26.79 15.89 -2.16
CA ASP A 540 -27.16 17.29 -1.94
C ASP A 540 -27.68 17.99 -3.22
N GLY A 541 -27.95 17.23 -4.29
CA GLY A 541 -28.55 17.72 -5.54
C GLY A 541 -27.54 18.30 -6.54
N TYR A 542 -26.25 18.01 -6.37
CA TYR A 542 -25.22 18.38 -7.35
C TYR A 542 -25.43 17.64 -8.68
N THR A 543 -25.64 18.39 -9.75
CA THR A 543 -25.69 17.87 -11.14
C THR A 543 -24.42 18.30 -11.87
N PRO A 544 -23.55 17.38 -12.31
CA PRO A 544 -22.44 17.73 -13.19
C PRO A 544 -22.95 18.42 -14.46
N GLY A 545 -22.20 19.41 -14.97
CA GLY A 545 -22.55 20.08 -16.22
C GLY A 545 -22.47 19.13 -17.43
N GLU A 546 -23.41 19.27 -18.36
CA GLU A 546 -23.56 18.44 -19.58
C GLU A 546 -22.31 18.35 -20.49
N THR A 547 -21.36 19.28 -20.38
CA THR A 547 -20.10 19.25 -21.15
C THR A 547 -19.10 18.20 -20.66
N ALA A 548 -19.08 17.88 -19.36
CA ALA A 548 -18.25 16.80 -18.83
C ALA A 548 -18.82 15.40 -19.14
N ALA A 549 -20.14 15.31 -19.36
CA ALA A 549 -20.78 14.07 -19.83
C ALA A 549 -20.33 13.66 -21.25
N GLN A 550 -19.70 14.56 -22.03
CA GLN A 550 -19.10 14.19 -23.31
C GLN A 550 -17.75 13.47 -23.16
N LEU A 551 -17.03 13.69 -22.03
CA LEU A 551 -15.82 12.95 -21.66
C LEU A 551 -16.13 11.55 -21.08
N ASP A 552 -17.38 11.28 -20.72
CA ASP A 552 -17.86 9.98 -20.22
C ASP A 552 -17.65 8.84 -21.22
N ARG A 553 -17.52 9.14 -22.54
CA ARG A 553 -17.14 8.14 -23.55
C ARG A 553 -15.69 7.64 -23.41
N HIS A 554 -14.84 8.35 -22.66
CA HIS A 554 -13.44 7.99 -22.42
C HIS A 554 -13.17 7.50 -20.98
N ALA A 555 -14.17 7.54 -20.09
CA ALA A 555 -14.06 7.18 -18.66
C ALA A 555 -13.98 5.67 -18.37
N ASN A 556 -13.92 4.81 -19.40
CA ASN A 556 -13.69 3.36 -19.27
C ASN A 556 -12.26 3.00 -18.76
N MET A 557 -11.46 3.95 -18.27
CA MET A 557 -10.05 3.74 -17.92
C MET A 557 -9.69 4.08 -16.47
N ALA A 558 -10.66 4.14 -15.56
CA ALA A 558 -10.43 4.32 -14.12
C ALA A 558 -9.70 3.13 -13.44
N THR A 559 -9.24 2.12 -14.20
CA THR A 559 -8.40 1.01 -13.73
C THR A 559 -6.89 1.30 -13.76
N ALA A 560 -6.46 2.42 -14.35
CA ALA A 560 -5.10 2.91 -14.18
C ALA A 560 -5.17 4.25 -13.44
N GLY A 561 -4.51 4.36 -12.29
CA GLY A 561 -4.46 5.54 -11.40
C GLY A 561 -3.90 6.83 -12.00
N VAL A 562 -4.39 7.23 -13.17
CA VAL A 562 -4.15 8.49 -13.83
C VAL A 562 -5.37 9.35 -13.58
N PHE A 563 -5.39 9.96 -12.40
CA PHE A 563 -6.33 11.03 -12.10
C PHE A 563 -6.11 12.16 -13.13
N SER A 564 -7.18 12.74 -13.65
CA SER A 564 -7.12 14.00 -14.39
C SER A 564 -6.79 15.10 -13.38
N ILE A 565 -5.50 15.29 -13.06
CA ILE A 565 -5.05 16.21 -12.01
C ILE A 565 -4.63 17.52 -12.65
N LEU A 566 -5.26 18.66 -12.33
CA LEU A 566 -5.10 19.88 -13.13
C LEU A 566 -5.06 21.18 -12.35
N LEU A 567 -4.60 22.21 -13.05
CA LEU A 567 -4.15 23.47 -12.52
C LEU A 567 -5.26 24.53 -12.50
N VAL A 568 -5.38 25.24 -11.38
CA VAL A 568 -6.14 26.49 -11.24
C VAL A 568 -5.52 27.37 -10.15
N ALA A 569 -5.66 28.68 -10.34
CA ALA A 569 -5.26 29.79 -9.49
C ALA A 569 -3.78 30.19 -9.59
N ILE A 570 -3.51 31.16 -10.47
CA ILE A 570 -2.37 32.04 -10.32
C ILE A 570 -2.64 32.94 -9.11
N LEU A 571 -1.86 32.73 -8.06
CA LEU A 571 -1.76 33.68 -6.99
C LEU A 571 -0.85 34.84 -7.38
N ALA A 572 -1.27 36.06 -7.07
CA ALA A 572 -0.41 37.26 -7.04
C ALA A 572 -0.66 38.02 -5.74
N THR A 573 0.41 38.47 -5.07
CA THR A 573 0.32 39.22 -3.81
C THR A 573 -0.38 40.57 -4.03
N ALA A 574 -1.44 40.86 -3.29
CA ALA A 574 -2.13 42.15 -3.39
C ALA A 574 -1.55 43.17 -2.39
N HIS A 575 -1.12 44.34 -2.85
CA HIS A 575 -0.81 45.47 -1.94
C HIS A 575 -2.02 46.40 -1.76
N ALA A 576 -2.10 47.00 -0.57
CA ALA A 576 -3.12 47.94 -0.16
C ALA A 576 -3.25 49.14 -1.13
N LEU A 577 -4.35 49.18 -1.87
CA LEU A 577 -4.85 50.40 -2.56
C LEU A 577 -5.30 51.52 -1.59
N ALA A 578 -4.93 51.45 -0.31
CA ALA A 578 -5.48 52.30 0.75
C ALA A 578 -4.89 53.73 0.83
N ASN A 579 -3.91 54.12 -0.01
CA ASN A 579 -3.26 55.44 0.11
C ASN A 579 -3.30 56.35 -1.14
N ARG A 580 -3.96 55.98 -2.24
CA ARG A 580 -4.08 56.86 -3.43
C ARG A 580 -5.47 57.45 -3.71
N ALA A 581 -6.52 56.99 -3.03
CA ALA A 581 -7.87 57.57 -3.16
C ALA A 581 -8.16 58.76 -2.20
N ARG A 582 -7.19 59.17 -1.36
CA ARG A 582 -7.30 60.36 -0.48
C ARG A 582 -6.54 61.60 -0.97
N LYS A 583 -5.95 61.55 -2.17
CA LYS A 583 -5.34 62.71 -2.84
C LYS A 583 -5.68 62.68 -4.33
N LYS A 584 -6.94 62.96 -4.66
CA LYS A 584 -7.34 63.68 -5.88
C LYS A 584 -8.76 64.19 -5.69
#